data_AF-A0A7T7XPF3-F1
#
_entry.id   AF-A0A7T7XPF3-F1
#
_cell.length_a   1.000
_cell.length_b   1.000
_cell.length_c   1.000
_cell.angle_alpha   90.00
_cell.angle_beta   90.00
_cell.angle_gamma   90.00
#
_symmetry.space_group_name_H-M   'P 1'
#
loop_
_entity.id
_entity.type
_entity.pdbx_description
1 polymer ?
#
loop_
_entity_poly.entity_id
_entity_poly.type
_entity_poly.pdbx_seq_one_letter_code
_entity_poly.pdbx_strand_id
1 'polypeptide(L)'
;MTLQEFYDEGKYTDFVLIDGNVFVLPQGFKLSRNPAEKVNLVTMANGRKRKDIMRRWNKYSFAYEILLETDFQKLMTIVEKAADASSITLYLKKQHPLPEEPYEKADIDIIQPPKTSYKNRGQIYIHNSVNFEME
;
A
#
# COMPACT_ATOMS: atom_id res chain seq x y z
N MET A 1 13.70 -10.09 1.56
CA MET A 1 14.40 -9.48 2.70
C MET A 1 13.43 -9.43 3.85
N THR A 2 13.88 -9.82 5.03
CA THR A 2 13.08 -9.78 6.27
C THR A 2 13.12 -8.38 6.88
N LEU A 3 12.24 -8.12 7.85
CA LEU A 3 12.21 -6.83 8.56
C LEU A 3 13.51 -6.56 9.34
N GLN A 4 14.12 -7.60 9.91
CA GLN A 4 15.37 -7.46 10.67
C GLN A 4 16.52 -7.06 9.75
N GLU A 5 16.69 -7.77 8.62
CA GLU A 5 17.70 -7.45 7.61
C GLU A 5 17.54 -6.02 7.08
N PHE A 6 16.30 -5.57 6.88
CA PHE A 6 16.03 -4.21 6.42
C PHE A 6 16.49 -3.14 7.42
N TYR A 7 16.28 -3.37 8.72
CA TYR A 7 16.76 -2.46 9.75
C TYR A 7 18.28 -2.49 9.90
N ASP A 8 18.90 -3.66 9.77
CA ASP A 8 20.36 -3.82 9.83
C ASP A 8 21.05 -3.10 8.66
N GLU A 9 20.41 -3.01 7.48
CA GLU A 9 20.88 -2.22 6.35
C GLU A 9 20.74 -0.69 6.55
N GLY A 10 20.10 -0.24 7.63
CA GLY A 10 19.92 1.19 7.94
C GLY A 10 19.07 1.96 6.93
N LYS A 11 18.31 1.26 6.07
CA LYS A 11 17.48 1.87 5.03
C LYS A 11 16.17 2.38 5.61
N TYR A 12 16.16 3.60 6.12
CA TYR A 12 14.93 4.23 6.60
C TYR A 12 14.10 4.83 5.45
N THR A 13 13.35 3.99 4.74
CA THR A 13 12.44 4.37 3.64
C THR A 13 11.04 3.80 3.85
N ASP A 14 10.06 4.27 3.08
CA ASP A 14 8.71 3.70 3.06
C ASP A 14 8.70 2.31 2.43
N PHE A 15 7.93 1.38 2.99
CA PHE A 15 7.87 0.00 2.51
C PHE A 15 6.53 -0.68 2.82
N VAL A 16 6.28 -1.80 2.15
CA VAL A 16 5.16 -2.71 2.42
C VAL A 16 5.75 -4.02 2.94
N LEU A 17 5.20 -4.51 4.04
CA LEU A 17 5.47 -5.84 4.56
C LEU A 17 4.37 -6.78 4.03
N ILE A 18 4.76 -7.80 3.26
CA ILE A 18 3.83 -8.80 2.71
C ILE A 18 4.31 -10.17 3.20
N ASP A 19 3.49 -10.83 4.02
CA ASP A 19 3.81 -12.15 4.62
C ASP A 19 5.24 -12.22 5.19
N GLY A 20 5.61 -11.20 5.97
CA GLY A 20 6.93 -11.08 6.61
C GLY A 20 8.09 -10.63 5.72
N ASN A 21 7.84 -10.42 4.41
CA ASN A 21 8.83 -9.94 3.46
C ASN A 21 8.70 -8.44 3.22
N VAL A 22 9.82 -7.73 3.24
CA VAL A 22 9.90 -6.29 3.01
C VAL A 22 10.00 -5.98 1.52
N PHE A 23 9.13 -5.09 1.06
CA PHE A 23 9.14 -4.52 -0.29
C PHE A 23 9.19 -2.99 -0.21
N VAL A 24 10.32 -2.42 -0.60
CA VAL A 24 10.54 -0.96 -0.55
C VAL A 24 9.71 -0.27 -1.62
N LEU A 25 8.99 0.78 -1.22
CA LEU A 25 8.25 1.62 -2.17
C LEU A 25 9.22 2.53 -2.94
N PRO A 26 9.00 2.74 -4.25
CA PRO A 26 9.73 3.77 -4.98
C PRO A 26 9.59 5.14 -4.33
N GLN A 27 10.61 5.98 -4.48
CA GLN A 27 10.58 7.34 -3.93
C GLN A 27 9.78 8.30 -4.83
N GLY A 28 9.45 9.48 -4.30
CA GLY A 28 8.86 10.57 -5.08
C GLY A 28 7.35 10.49 -5.32
N PHE A 29 6.63 9.62 -4.59
CA PHE A 29 5.17 9.65 -4.61
C PHE A 29 4.61 10.83 -3.81
N LYS A 30 3.43 11.28 -4.24
CA LYS A 30 2.52 12.09 -3.43
C LYS A 30 1.55 11.14 -2.72
N LEU A 31 1.58 11.17 -1.38
CA LEU A 31 0.68 10.38 -0.54
C LEU A 31 -0.65 11.12 -0.36
N SER A 32 -1.75 10.44 -0.64
CA SER A 32 -3.10 10.88 -0.27
C SER A 32 -3.72 9.89 0.71
N ARG A 33 -4.34 10.41 1.77
CA ARG A 33 -5.07 9.64 2.77
C ARG A 33 -6.51 10.11 2.74
N ASN A 34 -7.43 9.22 2.38
CA ASN A 34 -8.85 9.53 2.33
C ASN A 34 -9.61 8.62 3.29
N PRO A 35 -10.46 9.15 4.17
CA PRO A 35 -11.35 8.31 4.95
C PRO A 35 -12.28 7.55 4.00
N ALA A 36 -12.44 6.26 4.24
CA ALA A 36 -13.30 5.36 3.48
C ALA A 36 -14.13 4.50 4.44
N GLU A 37 -15.29 4.05 3.96
CA GLU A 37 -16.23 3.24 4.74
C GLU A 37 -16.66 2.01 3.91
N LYS A 38 -16.53 0.78 4.43
CA LYS A 38 -17.35 -0.37 3.95
C LYS A 38 -18.57 -0.49 4.81
N VAL A 39 -19.60 -0.97 4.14
CA VAL A 39 -20.69 -1.70 4.75
C VAL A 39 -20.49 -3.19 4.49
N ASN A 40 -20.31 -3.99 5.55
CA ASN A 40 -20.30 -5.46 5.46
C ASN A 40 -21.62 -6.05 5.98
N LEU A 41 -22.22 -6.94 5.18
CA LEU A 41 -23.45 -7.67 5.48
C LEU A 41 -23.12 -9.02 6.14
N VAL A 42 -23.53 -9.21 7.39
CA VAL A 42 -23.34 -10.50 8.09
C VAL A 42 -24.57 -11.39 7.86
N THR A 43 -24.37 -12.56 7.27
CA THR A 43 -25.46 -13.54 7.04
C THR A 43 -25.48 -14.57 8.17
N MET A 44 -26.64 -14.80 8.80
CA MET A 44 -26.80 -15.85 9.81
C MET A 44 -27.02 -17.22 9.16
N ALA A 45 -26.68 -18.29 9.88
CA ALA A 45 -26.85 -19.69 9.45
C ALA A 45 -28.30 -20.08 9.06
N ASN A 46 -29.31 -19.27 9.42
CA ASN A 46 -30.72 -19.45 9.07
C ASN A 46 -31.20 -18.56 7.91
N GLY A 47 -30.29 -17.94 7.15
CA GLY A 47 -30.61 -17.15 5.95
C GLY A 47 -31.18 -15.75 6.21
N ARG A 48 -31.31 -15.32 7.48
CA ARG A 48 -31.66 -13.92 7.80
C ARG A 48 -30.41 -13.04 7.79
N LYS A 49 -30.45 -11.94 7.03
CA LYS A 49 -29.40 -10.91 7.01
C LYS A 49 -29.39 -10.16 8.35
N ARG A 50 -28.22 -10.05 8.99
CA ARG A 50 -27.98 -9.29 10.23
C ARG A 50 -27.44 -7.90 9.90
N LYS A 51 -27.48 -7.02 10.90
CA LYS A 51 -27.08 -5.60 10.87
C LYS A 51 -25.81 -5.36 10.05
N ASP A 52 -25.90 -4.35 9.17
CA ASP A 52 -24.78 -3.78 8.44
C ASP A 52 -23.73 -3.20 9.40
N ILE A 53 -22.49 -3.66 9.28
CA ILE A 53 -21.37 -3.12 10.06
C ILE A 53 -20.64 -2.13 9.17
N MET A 54 -20.69 -0.84 9.54
CA MET A 54 -19.85 0.19 8.95
C MET A 54 -18.47 0.15 9.60
N ARG A 55 -17.44 -0.17 8.81
CA ARG A 55 -16.04 -0.08 9.24
C ARG A 55 -15.43 1.16 8.58
N ARG A 56 -14.86 2.05 9.41
CA ARG A 56 -14.10 3.22 8.94
C ARG A 56 -12.63 2.86 8.85
N TRP A 57 -11.98 3.25 7.76
CA TRP A 57 -10.53 3.13 7.59
C TRP A 57 -9.98 4.25 6.70
N ASN A 58 -8.66 4.26 6.54
CA ASN A 58 -7.96 5.22 5.67
C ASN A 58 -7.54 4.55 4.37
N LYS A 59 -8.12 4.95 3.25
CA LYS A 59 -7.61 4.57 1.93
C LYS A 59 -6.32 5.35 1.65
N TYR A 60 -5.23 4.64 1.36
CA TYR A 60 -3.95 5.24 0.99
C TYR A 60 -3.78 5.19 -0.53
N SER A 61 -3.40 6.31 -1.13
CA SER A 61 -3.12 6.40 -2.56
C SER A 61 -1.75 7.02 -2.78
N PHE A 62 -0.95 6.39 -3.64
CA PHE A 62 0.41 6.79 -3.97
C PHE A 62 0.42 7.20 -5.43
N ALA A 63 0.54 8.50 -5.69
CA ALA A 63 0.62 9.05 -7.03
C ALA A 63 2.05 9.43 -7.36
N TYR A 64 2.63 8.77 -8.36
CA TYR A 64 3.97 9.08 -8.87
C TYR A 64 3.84 10.01 -10.07
N GLU A 65 4.48 11.18 -9.97
CA GLU A 65 4.55 12.10 -11.10
C GLU A 65 5.49 11.56 -12.18
N ILE A 66 6.65 11.04 -11.79
CA ILE A 66 7.60 10.34 -12.66
C ILE A 66 7.90 9.00 -12.02
N LEU A 67 7.86 7.92 -12.81
CA LEU A 67 8.24 6.59 -12.35
C LEU A 67 9.12 5.91 -13.39
N LEU A 68 10.32 5.49 -13.00
CA LEU A 68 11.21 4.74 -13.89
C LEU A 68 10.63 3.35 -14.16
N GLU A 69 11.00 2.74 -15.30
CA GLU A 69 10.54 1.40 -15.65
C GLU A 69 10.91 0.37 -14.57
N THR A 70 12.11 0.45 -14.01
CA THR A 70 12.56 -0.42 -12.92
C THR A 70 11.71 -0.28 -11.66
N ASP A 71 11.30 0.94 -11.33
CA ASP A 71 10.45 1.21 -10.17
C ASP A 71 8.99 0.83 -10.43
N PHE A 72 8.52 0.94 -11.67
CA PHE A 72 7.24 0.41 -12.10
C PHE A 72 7.18 -1.11 -11.94
N GLN A 73 8.22 -1.83 -12.39
CA GLN A 73 8.29 -3.28 -12.21
C GLN A 73 8.27 -3.68 -10.73
N LYS A 74 8.94 -2.91 -9.85
CA LYS A 74 8.85 -3.14 -8.39
C LYS A 74 7.42 -3.02 -7.87
N LEU A 75 6.67 -2.00 -8.29
CA LEU A 75 5.27 -1.84 -7.89
C LEU A 75 4.40 -2.99 -8.40
N MET A 76 4.63 -3.45 -9.63
CA MET A 76 3.93 -4.62 -10.17
C MET A 76 4.22 -5.87 -9.35
N THR A 77 5.48 -6.12 -8.99
CA THR A 77 5.85 -7.23 -8.10
C THR A 77 5.16 -7.12 -6.73
N ILE A 78 5.05 -5.91 -6.15
CA ILE A 78 4.34 -5.70 -4.89
C ILE A 78 2.86 -6.08 -5.03
N VAL A 79 2.20 -5.63 -6.09
CA VAL A 79 0.78 -5.92 -6.37
C VAL A 79 0.58 -7.43 -6.57
N GLU A 80 1.44 -8.07 -7.36
CA GLU A 80 1.40 -9.51 -7.58
C GLU A 80 1.58 -10.30 -6.28
N LYS A 81 2.54 -9.92 -5.44
CA LYS A 81 2.78 -10.57 -4.16
C LYS A 81 1.65 -10.36 -3.16
N ALA A 82 0.99 -9.20 -3.23
CA ALA A 82 -0.13 -8.87 -2.38
C ALA A 82 -1.43 -9.59 -2.77
N ALA A 83 -1.59 -9.99 -4.03
CA ALA A 83 -2.84 -10.60 -4.52
C ALA A 83 -3.22 -11.89 -3.76
N ASP A 84 -2.22 -12.67 -3.35
CA ASP A 84 -2.40 -13.94 -2.63
C ASP A 84 -1.89 -13.89 -1.18
N ALA A 85 -1.58 -12.70 -0.66
CA ALA A 85 -0.97 -12.55 0.65
C ALA A 85 -1.98 -12.76 1.79
N SER A 86 -1.51 -13.35 2.88
CA SER A 86 -2.32 -13.50 4.10
C SER A 86 -2.27 -12.25 4.99
N SER A 87 -1.21 -11.44 4.85
CA SER A 87 -0.99 -10.25 5.63
C SER A 87 -0.22 -9.20 4.84
N ILE A 88 -0.72 -7.96 4.87
CA ILE A 88 -0.08 -6.82 4.23
C ILE A 88 -0.11 -5.66 5.23
N THR A 89 1.05 -5.11 5.54
CA THR A 89 1.15 -3.92 6.40
C THR A 89 2.02 -2.88 5.72
N LEU A 90 1.47 -1.68 5.54
CA LEU A 90 2.18 -0.52 5.03
C LEU A 90 2.94 0.18 6.17
N TYR A 91 4.20 0.51 5.92
CA TYR A 91 5.07 1.26 6.82
C TYR A 91 5.49 2.56 6.15
N LEU A 92 4.98 3.68 6.68
CA LEU A 92 5.31 5.02 6.23
C LEU A 92 6.23 5.70 7.23
N LYS A 93 7.38 6.19 6.76
CA LYS A 93 8.34 6.90 7.60
C LYS A 93 7.71 8.18 8.16
N LYS A 94 7.79 8.35 9.48
CA LYS A 94 7.34 9.60 10.12
C LYS A 94 8.31 10.73 9.79
N GLN A 95 7.80 11.93 9.48
CA GLN A 95 8.63 13.12 9.24
C GLN A 95 9.38 13.57 10.51
N HIS A 96 8.76 13.38 11.68
CA HIS A 96 9.36 13.61 12.99
C HIS A 96 9.34 12.30 13.78
N PRO A 97 10.30 11.40 13.52
CA PRO A 97 10.36 10.14 14.23
C PRO A 97 10.68 10.39 15.69
N LEU A 98 9.81 9.92 16.60
CA LEU A 98 10.22 9.68 17.97
C LEU A 98 11.10 8.41 17.98
N PRO A 99 12.10 8.31 18.88
CA PRO A 99 13.12 7.24 18.84
C PRO A 99 12.54 5.82 18.81
N GLU A 100 11.36 5.62 19.40
CA GLU A 100 10.76 4.30 19.61
C GLU A 100 9.82 3.87 18.48
N GLU A 101 9.38 4.81 17.61
CA GLU A 101 8.43 4.51 16.54
C GLU A 101 8.72 5.29 15.26
N PRO A 102 9.69 4.85 14.43
CA PRO A 102 10.09 5.56 13.22
C PRO A 102 9.02 5.52 12.10
N TYR A 103 8.01 4.66 12.23
CA TYR A 103 7.00 4.40 11.20
C TYR A 103 5.57 4.58 11.70
N GLU A 104 4.73 5.15 10.86
CA GLU A 104 3.28 4.96 10.90
C GLU A 104 2.96 3.64 10.19
N LYS A 105 2.14 2.81 10.85
CA LYS A 105 1.72 1.51 10.32
C LYS A 105 0.26 1.55 9.95
N ALA A 106 -0.08 0.93 8.82
CA ALA A 106 -1.45 0.70 8.41
C ALA A 106 -1.55 -0.71 7.84
N ASP A 107 -2.40 -1.56 8.44
CA ASP A 107 -2.75 -2.84 7.83
C ASP A 107 -3.55 -2.57 6.56
N ILE A 108 -3.25 -3.32 5.51
CA ILE A 108 -3.87 -3.20 4.20
C ILE A 108 -4.52 -4.54 3.88
N ASP A 109 -5.78 -4.51 3.48
CA ASP A 109 -6.48 -5.73 3.09
C ASP A 109 -6.35 -5.99 1.57
N ILE A 110 -6.36 -4.96 0.71
CA ILE A 110 -6.16 -5.09 -0.75
C ILE A 110 -5.21 -4.02 -1.32
N ILE A 111 -4.38 -4.42 -2.28
CA ILE A 111 -3.64 -3.50 -3.14
C ILE A 111 -4.29 -3.53 -4.52
N GLN A 112 -4.85 -2.41 -4.97
CA GLN A 112 -5.36 -2.34 -6.34
C GLN A 112 -4.21 -2.23 -7.33
N PRO A 113 -4.37 -2.81 -8.53
CA PRO A 113 -3.39 -2.63 -9.59
C PRO A 113 -3.23 -1.14 -9.94
N PRO A 114 -2.01 -0.69 -10.27
CA PRO A 114 -1.74 0.68 -10.66
C PRO A 114 -2.59 1.08 -11.86
N LYS A 115 -3.22 2.26 -11.78
CA LYS A 115 -3.77 2.90 -12.97
C LYS A 115 -2.63 3.60 -13.71
N THR A 116 -2.28 3.05 -14.86
CA THR A 116 -1.22 3.57 -15.74
C THR A 116 -1.82 4.50 -16.79
N SER A 117 -1.27 5.69 -16.94
CA SER A 117 -1.54 6.55 -18.11
C SER A 117 -0.24 6.92 -18.80
N TYR A 118 -0.18 6.77 -20.12
CA TYR A 118 1.03 7.04 -20.90
C TYR A 118 0.96 8.43 -21.55
N LYS A 119 1.95 9.29 -21.28
CA LYS A 119 2.21 10.50 -22.09
C LYS A 119 3.56 10.35 -22.79
N ASN A 120 3.52 10.24 -24.11
CA ASN A 120 4.72 10.03 -24.92
C ASN A 120 5.31 11.38 -25.39
N ARG A 121 6.36 11.86 -24.71
CA ARG A 121 7.33 12.81 -25.27
C ARG A 121 8.75 12.43 -24.82
N GLY A 122 9.29 11.36 -25.42
CA GLY A 122 10.73 11.14 -25.51
C GLY A 122 11.46 10.55 -24.30
N GLN A 123 10.86 9.55 -23.62
CA GLN A 123 11.46 8.73 -22.54
C GLN A 123 11.23 9.16 -21.07
N ILE A 124 10.06 9.70 -20.73
CA ILE A 124 9.68 9.90 -19.31
C ILE A 124 8.23 9.45 -19.11
N TYR A 125 8.04 8.41 -18.29
CA TYR A 125 6.75 7.89 -17.89
C TYR A 125 6.14 8.80 -16.83
N ILE A 126 4.94 9.35 -17.08
CA ILE A 126 4.29 10.31 -16.19
C ILE A 126 2.88 9.88 -15.84
N HIS A 127 2.68 9.69 -14.55
CA HIS A 127 1.45 9.35 -13.82
C HIS A 127 1.10 7.86 -13.68
N ASN A 128 1.60 7.28 -12.57
CA ASN A 128 1.13 6.00 -12.04
C ASN A 128 0.54 6.25 -10.66
N SER A 129 -0.75 5.98 -10.48
CA SER A 129 -1.35 5.91 -9.14
C SER A 129 -1.54 4.46 -8.75
N VAL A 130 -0.92 4.04 -7.64
CA VAL A 130 -1.27 2.79 -6.96
C VAL A 130 -2.25 3.16 -5.86
N ASN A 131 -3.46 2.61 -5.93
CA ASN A 131 -4.46 2.77 -4.88
C ASN A 131 -4.39 1.54 -3.98
N PHE A 132 -4.19 1.75 -2.68
CA PHE A 132 -4.29 0.70 -1.68
C PHE A 132 -5.69 0.81 -1.10
N GLU A 133 -6.52 -0.21 -1.32
CA GLU A 133 -7.89 -0.26 -0.82
C GLU A 133 -7.98 -1.31 0.28
N MET A 134 -8.46 -0.95 1.47
CA MET A 134 -8.76 -1.96 2.48
C MET A 134 -10.16 -2.56 2.23
N GLU A 135 -10.30 -3.89 2.27
CA GLU A 135 -11.54 -4.66 2.42
C GLU A 135 -12.05 -4.82 3.87
#